data_AF-A0A522VFG9-F1
#
_entry.id   AF-A0A522VFG9-F1
#
_cell.length_a   1.000
_cell.length_b   1.000
_cell.length_c   1.000
_cell.angle_alpha   90.00
_cell.angle_beta   90.00
_cell.angle_gamma   90.00
#
_symmetry.space_group_name_H-M   'P 1'
#
loop_
_entity.id
_entity.type
_entity.pdbx_description
1 polymer ?
#
loop_
_entity_poly.entity_id
_entity_poly.type
_entity_poly.pdbx_seq_one_letter_code
_entity_poly.pdbx_strand_id
1 'polypeptide(L)'
;MAQDFSGAVSLLSGTASLQSSSIQDLIYQKIMDQYKGRIEKESAERKEIFDVRAKYYEGKTETLSIVRGGIDLAANYVKDSAAAAKKIKDLIFDMKVFLESASRDPTYYAQEFDKKLAELNSAANELPGAYNLVGAKSRTNYAANSFDMKLDEFGTKYTMEGANISSDYKITDSAGKIWMPEFFSNTIKRYNNFDSSALADTTTYSTAQSAAAGAGSATSVVVDRTDTNYSSSTITFNAGGTSYTGTISKGGLGVTQSWVYGGFQDAGGIAQAVSDVNAALEDAELEQTRLSSLQAYAEGQYSVISNTVEENKVEMTNALIAQMEEEYDFAAKIKTQYQAAVTSIASIAETQRQYSQVFGALLGKDKLMSYIYSQTV
;
A
#
# COMPACT_ATOMS: atom_id res chain seq x y z
N MET A 1 -32.19 -7.60 11.95
CA MET A 1 -33.21 -6.64 12.43
C MET A 1 -34.32 -6.30 11.44
N ALA A 2 -34.21 -6.59 10.13
CA ALA A 2 -35.32 -6.41 9.18
C ALA A 2 -36.51 -7.38 9.38
N GLN A 3 -36.36 -8.44 10.19
CA GLN A 3 -37.43 -9.41 10.47
C GLN A 3 -38.38 -8.99 11.60
N ASP A 4 -38.00 -8.08 12.50
CA ASP A 4 -38.89 -7.67 13.60
C ASP A 4 -39.92 -6.62 13.17
N PHE A 5 -39.65 -5.85 12.11
CA PHE A 5 -40.64 -4.95 11.53
C PHE A 5 -41.80 -5.69 10.85
N SER A 6 -41.59 -6.93 10.37
CA SER A 6 -42.69 -7.74 9.83
C SER A 6 -43.64 -8.24 10.92
N GLY A 7 -43.19 -8.32 12.18
CA GLY A 7 -44.03 -8.70 13.31
C GLY A 7 -45.08 -7.64 13.66
N ALA A 8 -44.70 -6.36 13.60
CA ALA A 8 -45.64 -5.25 13.81
C ALA A 8 -46.65 -5.12 12.67
N VAL A 9 -46.26 -5.45 11.43
CA VAL A 9 -47.15 -5.44 10.27
C VAL A 9 -48.04 -6.69 10.19
N SER A 10 -47.57 -7.85 10.67
CA SER A 10 -48.34 -9.11 10.65
C SER A 10 -49.58 -9.08 11.56
N LEU A 11 -49.58 -8.23 12.60
CA LEU A 11 -50.75 -7.99 13.46
C LEU A 11 -51.91 -7.25 12.73
N LEU A 12 -51.69 -6.76 11.50
CA LEU A 12 -52.68 -6.02 10.71
C LEU A 12 -53.54 -6.89 9.78
N SER A 13 -53.37 -8.22 9.76
CA SER A 13 -53.97 -9.12 8.75
C SER A 13 -55.19 -9.93 9.24
N GLY A 14 -55.85 -9.50 10.32
CA GLY A 14 -57.09 -10.12 10.78
C GLY A 14 -58.22 -9.96 9.76
N THR A 15 -58.46 -11.01 8.96
CA THR A 15 -59.58 -11.13 8.02
C THR A 15 -60.91 -11.14 8.77
N ALA A 16 -61.62 -10.01 8.77
CA ALA A 16 -63.01 -9.92 9.20
C ALA A 16 -63.94 -10.05 7.98
N SER A 17 -64.87 -10.99 8.05
CA SER A 17 -65.89 -11.31 7.05
C SER A 17 -66.85 -10.15 6.77
N LEU A 18 -67.14 -9.91 5.50
CA LEU A 18 -68.07 -8.91 4.95
C LEU A 18 -69.52 -9.10 5.46
N GLN A 19 -69.89 -8.37 6.51
CA GLN A 19 -71.28 -8.05 6.85
C GLN A 19 -71.37 -6.55 7.15
N SER A 20 -72.07 -5.80 6.29
CA SER A 20 -72.38 -4.36 6.38
C SER A 20 -71.36 -3.52 7.15
N SER A 21 -70.23 -3.19 6.53
CA SER A 21 -69.23 -2.28 7.10
C SER A 21 -69.92 -0.99 7.51
N SER A 22 -69.92 -0.70 8.80
CA SER A 22 -70.45 0.57 9.29
C SER A 22 -69.59 1.70 8.70
N ILE A 23 -70.15 2.91 8.55
CA ILE A 23 -69.37 4.09 8.13
C ILE A 23 -68.12 4.28 9.03
N GLN A 24 -68.19 3.83 10.29
CA GLN A 24 -67.06 3.81 11.22
C GLN A 24 -65.93 2.90 10.76
N ASP A 25 -66.21 1.70 10.24
CA ASP A 25 -65.19 0.78 9.72
C ASP A 25 -64.48 1.37 8.51
N LEU A 26 -65.20 2.06 7.63
CA LEU A 26 -64.63 2.69 6.44
C LEU A 26 -63.73 3.89 6.80
N ILE A 27 -64.14 4.69 7.78
CA ILE A 27 -63.33 5.80 8.32
C ILE A 27 -62.09 5.25 9.03
N TYR A 28 -62.24 4.17 9.82
CA TYR A 28 -61.14 3.51 10.50
C TYR A 28 -60.09 3.01 9.50
N GLN A 29 -60.54 2.32 8.46
CA GLN A 29 -59.67 1.76 7.43
C GLN A 29 -58.90 2.86 6.67
N LYS A 30 -59.58 3.95 6.29
CA LYS A 30 -58.95 5.08 5.58
C LYS A 30 -57.90 5.81 6.43
N ILE A 31 -58.16 5.99 7.73
CA ILE A 31 -57.18 6.57 8.66
C ILE A 31 -55.98 5.62 8.81
N MET A 32 -56.23 4.32 8.97
CA MET A 32 -55.17 3.31 9.09
C MET A 32 -54.27 3.26 7.85
N ASP A 33 -54.85 3.30 6.64
CA ASP A 33 -54.08 3.27 5.39
C ASP A 33 -53.22 4.54 5.22
N GLN A 34 -53.74 5.71 5.60
CA GLN A 34 -52.95 6.95 5.58
C GLN A 34 -51.78 6.92 6.58
N TYR A 35 -52.01 6.42 7.80
CA TYR A 35 -50.95 6.26 8.78
C TYR A 35 -49.91 5.24 8.32
N LYS A 36 -50.34 4.10 7.77
CA LYS A 36 -49.47 3.07 7.23
C LYS A 36 -48.59 3.63 6.11
N GLY A 37 -49.18 4.31 5.12
CA GLY A 37 -48.42 4.91 4.02
C GLY A 37 -47.41 5.97 4.48
N ARG A 38 -47.75 6.77 5.50
CA ARG A 38 -46.80 7.76 6.07
C ARG A 38 -45.65 7.09 6.81
N ILE A 39 -45.94 6.05 7.60
CA ILE A 39 -44.94 5.27 8.33
C ILE A 39 -44.01 4.57 7.35
N GLU A 40 -44.54 3.93 6.31
CA GLU A 40 -43.73 3.24 5.29
C GLU A 40 -42.81 4.22 4.56
N LYS A 41 -43.30 5.42 4.24
CA LYS A 41 -42.49 6.47 3.61
C LYS A 41 -41.39 6.99 4.54
N GLU A 42 -41.73 7.40 5.77
CA GLU A 42 -40.74 7.90 6.74
C GLU A 42 -39.70 6.82 7.10
N SER A 43 -40.11 5.55 7.18
CA SER A 43 -39.21 4.42 7.41
C SER A 43 -38.29 4.17 6.21
N ALA A 44 -38.79 4.27 4.98
CA ALA A 44 -37.97 4.11 3.77
C ALA A 44 -36.90 5.21 3.63
N GLU A 45 -37.28 6.48 3.87
CA GLU A 45 -36.35 7.62 3.83
C GLU A 45 -35.24 7.49 4.89
N ARG A 46 -35.58 7.05 6.11
CA ARG A 46 -34.58 6.79 7.16
C ARG A 46 -33.65 5.64 6.82
N LYS A 47 -34.21 4.53 6.32
CA LYS A 47 -33.42 3.38 5.88
C LYS A 47 -32.40 3.78 4.82
N GLU A 48 -32.77 4.63 3.86
CA GLU A 48 -31.84 5.10 2.83
C GLU A 48 -30.66 5.89 3.44
N ILE A 49 -30.94 6.82 4.36
CA ILE A 49 -29.89 7.59 5.06
C ILE A 49 -28.95 6.65 5.82
N PHE A 50 -29.50 5.63 6.47
CA PHE A 50 -28.71 4.65 7.21
C PHE A 50 -27.87 3.76 6.31
N ASP A 51 -28.44 3.26 5.22
CA ASP A 51 -27.72 2.45 4.23
C ASP A 51 -26.55 3.25 3.63
N VAL A 52 -26.74 4.55 3.37
CA VAL A 52 -25.67 5.45 2.89
C VAL A 52 -24.58 5.62 3.94
N ARG A 53 -24.93 5.84 5.21
CA ARG A 53 -23.96 6.01 6.30
C ARG A 53 -23.17 4.72 6.56
N ALA A 54 -23.83 3.57 6.58
CA ALA A 54 -23.18 2.28 6.75
C ALA A 54 -22.16 2.03 5.62
N LYS A 55 -22.59 2.22 4.36
CA LYS A 55 -21.70 2.10 3.18
C LYS A 55 -20.50 3.04 3.22
N TYR A 56 -20.68 4.26 3.74
CA TYR A 56 -19.58 5.20 3.91
C TYR A 56 -18.51 4.65 4.85
N TYR A 57 -18.88 4.20 6.05
CA TYR A 57 -17.93 3.67 7.02
C TYR A 57 -17.30 2.35 6.58
N GLU A 58 -18.06 1.47 5.92
CA GLU A 58 -17.55 0.24 5.33
C GLU A 58 -16.49 0.54 4.26
N GLY A 59 -16.81 1.40 3.28
CA GLY A 59 -15.89 1.77 2.22
C GLY A 59 -14.64 2.50 2.73
N LYS A 60 -14.79 3.35 3.75
CA LYS A 60 -13.65 4.00 4.42
C LYS A 60 -12.77 2.97 5.15
N THR A 61 -13.37 2.02 5.86
CA THR A 61 -12.63 0.94 6.55
C THR A 61 -11.85 0.07 5.57
N GLU A 62 -12.46 -0.28 4.44
CA GLU A 62 -11.81 -1.04 3.36
C GLU A 62 -10.61 -0.27 2.80
N THR A 63 -10.80 1.01 2.47
CA THR A 63 -9.74 1.87 1.93
C THR A 63 -8.58 2.01 2.92
N LEU A 64 -8.87 2.29 4.19
CA LEU A 64 -7.86 2.39 5.25
C LEU A 64 -7.12 1.06 5.46
N SER A 65 -7.82 -0.08 5.34
CA SER A 65 -7.20 -1.40 5.46
C SER A 65 -6.22 -1.69 4.32
N ILE A 66 -6.54 -1.25 3.10
CA ILE A 66 -5.63 -1.34 1.94
C ILE A 66 -4.41 -0.45 2.17
N VAL A 67 -4.59 0.79 2.63
CA VAL A 67 -3.48 1.71 2.94
C VAL A 67 -2.58 1.11 4.02
N ARG A 68 -3.16 0.59 5.10
CA ARG A 68 -2.41 -0.08 6.18
C ARG A 68 -1.59 -1.27 5.65
N GLY A 69 -2.18 -2.12 4.81
CA GLY A 69 -1.46 -3.24 4.20
C GLY A 69 -0.30 -2.78 3.29
N GLY A 70 -0.48 -1.68 2.57
CA GLY A 70 0.58 -1.06 1.77
C GLY A 70 1.73 -0.51 2.62
N ILE A 71 1.41 0.15 3.75
CA ILE A 71 2.41 0.66 4.70
C ILE A 71 3.18 -0.50 5.37
N ASP A 72 2.49 -1.58 5.76
CA ASP A 72 3.14 -2.78 6.32
C ASP A 72 4.13 -3.40 5.34
N LEU A 73 3.71 -3.56 4.08
CA LEU A 73 4.57 -4.07 3.03
C LEU A 73 5.80 -3.16 2.81
N ALA A 74 5.59 -1.85 2.76
CA ALA A 74 6.68 -0.87 2.66
C ALA A 74 7.66 -0.96 3.84
N ALA A 75 7.14 -1.04 5.08
CA ALA A 75 7.95 -1.17 6.28
C ALA A 75 8.82 -2.43 6.26
N ASN A 76 8.27 -3.56 5.81
CA ASN A 76 9.01 -4.82 5.66
C ASN A 76 10.15 -4.70 4.63
N TYR A 77 9.90 -4.07 3.47
CA TYR A 77 10.96 -3.87 2.47
C TYR A 77 12.06 -2.91 2.92
N VAL A 78 11.72 -1.85 3.66
CA VAL A 78 12.72 -0.95 4.24
C VAL A 78 13.55 -1.68 5.29
N LYS A 79 12.92 -2.50 6.13
CA LYS A 79 13.60 -3.35 7.11
C LYS A 79 14.58 -4.32 6.45
N ASP A 80 14.16 -4.99 5.40
CA ASP A 80 15.03 -5.91 4.64
C ASP A 80 16.19 -5.15 3.98
N SER A 81 15.93 -3.95 3.44
CA SER A 81 16.96 -3.06 2.89
C SER A 81 17.95 -2.60 3.96
N ALA A 82 17.48 -2.25 5.16
CA ALA A 82 18.34 -1.86 6.29
C ALA A 82 19.22 -3.03 6.75
N ALA A 83 18.68 -4.26 6.77
CA ALA A 83 19.43 -5.46 7.09
C ALA A 83 20.51 -5.76 6.02
N ALA A 84 20.17 -5.60 4.74
CA ALA A 84 21.12 -5.73 3.64
C ALA A 84 22.24 -4.67 3.72
N ALA A 85 21.91 -3.40 3.99
CA ALA A 85 22.89 -2.34 4.19
C ALA A 85 23.85 -2.62 5.35
N LYS A 86 23.32 -3.15 6.47
CA LYS A 86 24.15 -3.59 7.60
C LYS A 86 25.12 -4.70 7.18
N LYS A 87 24.63 -5.74 6.49
CA LYS A 87 25.47 -6.83 5.99
C LYS A 87 26.56 -6.32 5.04
N ILE A 88 26.23 -5.40 4.14
CA ILE A 88 27.17 -4.75 3.23
C ILE A 88 28.26 -4.00 4.01
N LYS A 89 27.87 -3.19 4.99
CA LYS A 89 28.83 -2.48 5.87
C LYS A 89 29.79 -3.45 6.56
N ASP A 90 29.26 -4.53 7.14
CA ASP A 90 30.07 -5.53 7.84
C ASP A 90 31.07 -6.21 6.88
N LEU A 91 30.67 -6.49 5.62
CA LEU A 91 31.56 -7.02 4.59
C LEU A 91 32.65 -6.03 4.16
N ILE A 92 32.35 -4.73 4.05
CA ILE A 92 33.34 -3.69 3.76
C ILE A 92 34.36 -3.59 4.91
N PHE A 93 33.88 -3.70 6.14
CA PHE A 93 34.75 -3.73 7.31
C PHE A 93 35.71 -4.93 7.28
N ASP A 94 35.22 -6.13 6.94
CA ASP A 94 36.08 -7.31 6.74
C ASP A 94 37.15 -7.05 5.65
N MET A 95 36.76 -6.42 4.53
CA MET A 95 37.70 -6.07 3.45
C MET A 95 38.79 -5.11 3.94
N LYS A 96 38.45 -4.15 4.80
CA LYS A 96 39.43 -3.26 5.44
C LYS A 96 40.45 -4.04 6.26
N VAL A 97 39.99 -4.99 7.08
CA VAL A 97 40.87 -5.85 7.90
C VAL A 97 41.81 -6.69 7.03
N PHE A 98 41.33 -7.21 5.89
CA PHE A 98 42.16 -7.96 4.95
C PHE A 98 43.26 -7.08 4.32
N LEU A 99 42.93 -5.83 3.98
CA LEU A 99 43.90 -4.91 3.41
C LEU A 99 45.05 -4.57 4.37
N GLU A 100 44.83 -4.56 5.69
CA GLU A 100 45.89 -4.36 6.69
C GLU A 100 46.94 -5.49 6.67
N SER A 101 46.54 -6.69 6.23
CA SER A 101 47.42 -7.86 6.15
C SER A 101 47.84 -8.22 4.72
N ALA A 102 47.35 -7.49 3.72
CA ALA A 102 47.52 -7.84 2.30
C ALA A 102 48.99 -7.98 1.87
N SER A 103 49.91 -7.19 2.43
CA SER A 103 51.34 -7.28 2.11
C SER A 103 52.02 -8.57 2.59
N ARG A 104 51.40 -9.34 3.49
CA ARG A 104 51.96 -10.60 4.01
C ARG A 104 51.76 -11.78 3.07
N ASP A 105 50.59 -11.82 2.43
CA ASP A 105 50.23 -12.83 1.42
C ASP A 105 49.27 -12.20 0.39
N PRO A 106 49.80 -11.43 -0.57
CA PRO A 106 48.99 -10.68 -1.53
C PRO A 106 47.98 -11.53 -2.28
N THR A 107 48.37 -12.75 -2.67
CA THR A 107 47.52 -13.66 -3.44
C THR A 107 46.34 -14.15 -2.61
N TYR A 108 46.57 -14.57 -1.37
CA TYR A 108 45.50 -15.01 -0.48
C TYR A 108 44.51 -13.86 -0.17
N TYR A 109 45.01 -12.69 0.23
CA TYR A 109 44.14 -11.57 0.59
C TYR A 109 43.42 -10.97 -0.62
N ALA A 110 44.00 -11.02 -1.82
CA ALA A 110 43.29 -10.65 -3.05
C ALA A 110 42.06 -11.54 -3.30
N GLN A 111 42.19 -12.86 -3.10
CA GLN A 111 41.09 -13.79 -3.26
C GLN A 111 39.98 -13.59 -2.22
N GLU A 112 40.34 -13.44 -0.94
CA GLU A 112 39.36 -13.17 0.12
C GLU A 112 38.67 -11.82 -0.08
N PHE A 113 39.39 -10.81 -0.54
CA PHE A 113 38.83 -9.50 -0.88
C PHE A 113 37.79 -9.60 -2.01
N ASP A 114 38.11 -10.31 -3.10
CA ASP A 114 37.19 -10.49 -4.23
C ASP A 114 35.96 -11.32 -3.85
N LYS A 115 36.13 -12.31 -2.98
CA LYS A 115 35.02 -13.08 -2.42
C LYS A 115 34.09 -12.19 -1.60
N LYS A 116 34.63 -11.30 -0.76
CA LYS A 116 33.82 -10.34 0.00
C LYS A 116 33.11 -9.34 -0.89
N LEU A 117 33.76 -8.87 -1.95
CA LEU A 117 33.14 -8.00 -2.95
C LEU A 117 31.98 -8.71 -3.67
N ALA A 118 32.12 -10.01 -3.98
CA ALA A 118 31.04 -10.81 -4.54
C ALA A 118 29.88 -11.02 -3.55
N GLU A 119 30.17 -11.31 -2.27
CA GLU A 119 29.17 -11.40 -1.21
C GLU A 119 28.42 -10.07 -1.01
N LEU A 120 29.13 -8.94 -1.08
CA LEU A 120 28.58 -7.59 -0.99
C LEU A 120 27.61 -7.33 -2.14
N ASN A 121 28.04 -7.60 -3.37
CA ASN A 121 27.20 -7.43 -4.54
C ASN A 121 26.01 -8.39 -4.53
N SER A 122 26.15 -9.59 -3.98
CA SER A 122 25.01 -10.48 -3.76
C SER A 122 23.99 -9.86 -2.81
N ALA A 123 24.44 -9.36 -1.66
CA ALA A 123 23.56 -8.74 -0.66
C ALA A 123 22.84 -7.49 -1.22
N ALA A 124 23.53 -6.68 -2.01
CA ALA A 124 22.96 -5.49 -2.64
C ALA A 124 21.89 -5.81 -3.69
N ASN A 125 21.87 -7.04 -4.23
CA ASN A 125 20.98 -7.45 -5.33
C ASN A 125 20.02 -8.59 -4.95
N GLU A 126 20.01 -9.04 -3.69
CA GLU A 126 19.19 -10.15 -3.21
C GLU A 126 17.69 -9.77 -3.13
N LEU A 127 17.40 -8.49 -2.91
CA LEU A 127 16.03 -7.99 -2.74
C LEU A 127 15.31 -7.79 -4.07
N PRO A 128 13.97 -7.99 -4.10
CA PRO A 128 13.18 -7.91 -5.31
C PRO A 128 13.12 -6.48 -5.87
N GLY A 129 13.79 -6.25 -6.99
CA GLY A 129 13.58 -5.15 -7.93
C GLY A 129 13.22 -3.79 -7.34
N ALA A 130 12.04 -3.29 -7.68
CA ALA A 130 11.57 -1.94 -7.35
C ALA A 130 11.56 -1.60 -5.85
N TYR A 131 11.59 -2.61 -4.97
CA TYR A 131 11.60 -2.43 -3.52
C TYR A 131 13.01 -2.52 -2.89
N ASN A 132 14.04 -2.81 -3.69
CA ASN A 132 15.41 -2.93 -3.23
C ASN A 132 16.08 -1.54 -3.11
N LEU A 133 16.04 -0.94 -1.91
CA LEU A 133 16.58 0.40 -1.68
C LEU A 133 18.12 0.46 -1.59
N VAL A 134 18.82 -0.67 -1.65
CA VAL A 134 20.30 -0.74 -1.55
C VAL A 134 20.99 -1.11 -2.87
N GLY A 135 20.23 -1.62 -3.84
CA GLY A 135 20.72 -2.03 -5.15
C GLY A 135 20.54 -0.98 -6.24
N ALA A 136 21.17 -1.22 -7.39
CA ALA A 136 20.97 -0.41 -8.59
C ALA A 136 19.72 -0.86 -9.37
N LYS A 137 19.01 0.08 -9.99
CA LYS A 137 18.02 -0.15 -11.06
C LYS A 137 18.67 -0.79 -12.29
N SER A 138 19.90 -0.36 -12.59
CA SER A 138 20.64 -0.76 -13.78
C SER A 138 22.14 -0.64 -13.56
N ARG A 139 22.88 -1.59 -14.16
CA ARG A 139 24.34 -1.59 -14.17
C ARG A 139 24.97 -0.55 -15.11
N THR A 140 24.15 0.20 -15.86
CA THR A 140 24.66 1.14 -16.88
C THR A 140 24.82 2.56 -16.37
N ASN A 141 23.86 3.00 -15.54
CA ASN A 141 23.78 4.33 -14.94
C ASN A 141 23.89 4.31 -13.40
N TYR A 142 23.89 3.12 -12.79
CA TYR A 142 24.04 2.93 -11.34
C TYR A 142 22.98 3.62 -10.49
N ALA A 143 21.85 4.02 -11.08
CA ALA A 143 20.78 4.72 -10.38
C ALA A 143 20.13 3.81 -9.33
N ALA A 144 19.84 4.32 -8.15
CA ALA A 144 19.18 3.58 -7.08
C ALA A 144 17.68 3.36 -7.34
N ASN A 145 17.07 2.38 -6.66
CA ASN A 145 15.62 2.20 -6.65
C ASN A 145 14.92 3.26 -5.78
N SER A 146 13.63 3.46 -6.07
CA SER A 146 12.73 4.21 -5.22
C SER A 146 11.31 3.70 -5.40
N PHE A 147 10.47 3.81 -4.37
CA PHE A 147 9.06 3.46 -4.45
C PHE A 147 8.20 4.36 -3.58
N ASP A 148 6.91 4.48 -3.91
CA ASP A 148 5.95 5.29 -3.16
C ASP A 148 5.24 4.45 -2.09
N MET A 149 5.23 4.95 -0.86
CA MET A 149 4.35 4.47 0.21
C MET A 149 3.13 5.40 0.31
N LYS A 150 1.93 4.84 0.19
CA LYS A 150 0.67 5.60 0.40
C LYS A 150 0.45 5.78 1.91
N LEU A 151 0.19 7.01 2.35
CA LEU A 151 0.07 7.37 3.77
C LEU A 151 -1.37 7.43 4.27
N ASP A 152 -2.32 7.77 3.40
CA ASP A 152 -3.72 8.00 3.78
C ASP A 152 -4.69 7.56 2.67
N GLU A 153 -6.00 7.59 2.96
CA GLU A 153 -7.06 7.29 2.00
C GLU A 153 -7.15 8.29 0.84
N PHE A 154 -6.65 9.51 1.02
CA PHE A 154 -6.72 10.62 0.06
C PHE A 154 -5.67 10.56 -1.05
N GLY A 155 -4.70 9.66 -0.92
CA GLY A 155 -3.66 9.47 -1.93
C GLY A 155 -2.37 10.24 -1.65
N THR A 156 -2.19 10.74 -0.42
CA THR A 156 -0.90 11.26 0.02
C THR A 156 0.14 10.15 -0.05
N LYS A 157 1.31 10.47 -0.57
CA LYS A 157 2.42 9.53 -0.75
C LYS A 157 3.70 10.07 -0.15
N TYR A 158 4.53 9.15 0.30
CA TYR A 158 5.92 9.39 0.64
C TYR A 158 6.80 8.55 -0.27
N THR A 159 7.70 9.19 -1.01
CA THR A 159 8.66 8.47 -1.87
C THR A 159 9.86 8.04 -1.05
N MET A 160 10.03 6.72 -0.95
CA MET A 160 11.20 6.10 -0.34
C MET A 160 12.31 6.02 -1.37
N GLU A 161 13.32 6.86 -1.20
CA GLU A 161 14.51 6.85 -2.05
C GLU A 161 15.53 5.86 -1.50
N GLY A 162 16.21 5.13 -2.39
CA GLY A 162 17.34 4.26 -2.08
C GLY A 162 18.68 4.89 -2.43
N ALA A 163 19.75 4.19 -2.07
CA ALA A 163 21.09 4.45 -2.58
C ALA A 163 21.66 3.16 -3.19
N ASN A 164 22.45 3.29 -4.25
CA ASN A 164 23.16 2.14 -4.79
C ASN A 164 24.42 1.91 -3.97
N ILE A 165 24.37 0.97 -3.04
CA ILE A 165 25.52 0.54 -2.23
C ILE A 165 26.07 -0.81 -2.70
N SER A 166 25.85 -1.16 -3.97
CA SER A 166 26.64 -2.20 -4.64
C SER A 166 28.01 -1.67 -5.07
N SER A 167 28.87 -2.57 -5.52
CA SER A 167 30.19 -2.26 -6.08
C SER A 167 30.28 -2.84 -7.49
N ASP A 168 29.94 -2.00 -8.47
CA ASP A 168 29.99 -2.34 -9.88
C ASP A 168 30.83 -1.30 -10.63
N TYR A 169 31.34 -1.66 -11.80
CA TYR A 169 32.06 -0.73 -12.66
C TYR A 169 32.01 -1.19 -14.10
N LYS A 170 32.41 -0.29 -14.99
CA LYS A 170 32.62 -0.60 -16.40
C LYS A 170 33.93 0.01 -16.86
N ILE A 171 34.55 -0.61 -17.84
CA ILE A 171 35.72 -0.07 -18.52
C ILE A 171 35.32 0.23 -19.96
N THR A 172 35.52 1.47 -20.38
CA THR A 172 35.39 1.87 -21.79
C THR A 172 36.77 1.81 -22.42
N ASP A 173 37.01 0.86 -23.32
CA ASP A 173 38.28 0.76 -24.02
C ASP A 173 38.47 1.90 -25.05
N SER A 174 39.69 2.05 -25.55
CA SER A 174 40.03 3.08 -26.55
C SER A 174 39.24 2.98 -27.86
N ALA A 175 38.63 1.83 -28.15
CA ALA A 175 37.75 1.61 -29.29
C ALA A 175 36.26 1.83 -28.96
N GLY A 176 35.96 2.35 -27.76
CA GLY A 176 34.61 2.60 -27.26
C GLY A 176 33.83 1.33 -26.88
N LYS A 177 34.49 0.18 -26.73
CA LYS A 177 33.83 -1.05 -26.27
C LYS A 177 33.76 -1.10 -24.76
N ILE A 178 32.68 -1.69 -24.27
CA ILE A 178 32.39 -1.74 -22.83
C ILE A 178 32.79 -3.10 -22.28
N TRP A 179 33.50 -3.07 -21.17
CA TRP A 179 33.87 -4.24 -20.39
C TRP A 179 33.22 -4.14 -19.01
N MET A 180 32.52 -5.19 -18.57
CA MET A 180 31.85 -5.20 -17.27
C MET A 180 32.19 -6.47 -16.50
N PRO A 181 32.44 -6.38 -15.19
CA PRO A 181 32.72 -7.55 -14.36
C PRO A 181 31.48 -8.44 -14.27
N GLU A 182 31.70 -9.71 -14.02
CA GLU A 182 30.67 -10.55 -13.44
C GLU A 182 30.72 -10.44 -11.91
N PHE A 183 29.56 -10.33 -11.26
CA PHE A 183 29.52 -10.14 -9.80
C PHE A 183 29.99 -11.34 -8.99
N PHE A 184 29.92 -12.53 -9.59
CA PHE A 184 30.14 -13.80 -8.91
C PHE A 184 31.34 -14.57 -9.46
N SER A 185 32.13 -13.93 -10.32
CA SER A 185 33.32 -14.56 -10.90
C SER A 185 34.42 -13.52 -11.11
N ASN A 186 35.67 -13.98 -11.16
CA ASN A 186 36.82 -13.13 -11.47
C ASN A 186 36.98 -12.93 -12.99
N THR A 187 35.85 -12.81 -13.72
CA THR A 187 35.85 -12.64 -15.17
C THR A 187 35.19 -11.32 -15.55
N ILE A 188 35.61 -10.81 -16.70
CA ILE A 188 35.00 -9.65 -17.32
C ILE A 188 34.35 -10.08 -18.63
N LYS A 189 33.22 -9.45 -18.95
CA LYS A 189 32.54 -9.60 -20.24
C LYS A 189 32.77 -8.37 -21.10
N ARG A 190 33.12 -8.60 -22.37
CA ARG A 190 33.22 -7.55 -23.38
C ARG A 190 31.93 -7.45 -24.19
N TYR A 191 31.45 -6.23 -24.39
CA TYR A 191 30.32 -5.90 -25.25
C TYR A 191 30.81 -5.13 -26.48
N ASN A 192 30.64 -5.75 -27.66
CA ASN A 192 31.03 -5.14 -28.94
C ASN A 192 30.06 -4.05 -29.39
N ASN A 193 28.77 -4.20 -29.09
CA ASN A 193 27.72 -3.21 -29.29
C ASN A 193 26.97 -3.10 -27.98
N PHE A 194 27.08 -1.96 -27.30
CA PHE A 194 26.40 -1.72 -26.03
C PHE A 194 25.20 -0.80 -26.27
N ASP A 195 23.99 -1.36 -26.24
CA ASP A 195 22.77 -0.57 -26.38
C ASP A 195 22.23 -0.18 -25.00
N SER A 196 22.52 1.06 -24.59
CA SER A 196 22.00 1.60 -23.34
C SER A 196 20.53 2.00 -23.40
N SER A 197 19.92 2.09 -24.60
CA SER A 197 18.54 2.55 -24.80
C SER A 197 17.49 1.47 -24.54
N ALA A 198 17.84 0.19 -24.74
CA ALA A 198 16.98 -0.96 -24.42
C ALA A 198 16.78 -1.22 -22.91
N LEU A 199 17.37 -0.38 -22.03
CA LEU A 199 17.46 -0.58 -20.58
C LEU A 199 16.81 0.57 -19.78
N ALA A 200 16.16 1.52 -20.47
CA ALA A 200 15.65 2.75 -19.87
C ALA A 200 14.28 2.59 -19.18
N ASP A 201 13.63 1.43 -19.28
CA ASP A 201 12.24 1.29 -18.87
C ASP A 201 12.08 0.21 -17.80
N THR A 202 11.73 0.67 -16.58
CA THR A 202 10.94 -0.04 -15.55
C THR A 202 11.34 -1.47 -15.11
N THR A 203 12.47 -2.01 -15.56
CA THR A 203 12.81 -3.42 -15.41
C THR A 203 13.65 -3.70 -14.16
N THR A 204 13.13 -4.59 -13.33
CA THR A 204 13.80 -5.28 -12.21
C THR A 204 15.16 -5.85 -12.63
N TYR A 205 16.13 -5.82 -11.70
CA TYR A 205 17.43 -6.47 -11.85
C TYR A 205 17.27 -7.87 -12.45
N SER A 206 17.80 -8.10 -13.65
CA SER A 206 17.82 -9.43 -14.24
C SER A 206 19.09 -9.63 -15.05
N THR A 207 19.60 -10.86 -15.05
CA THR A 207 20.67 -11.30 -15.95
C THR A 207 20.31 -11.08 -17.43
N ALA A 208 19.01 -10.97 -17.74
CA ALA A 208 18.48 -10.63 -19.05
C ALA A 208 18.73 -9.16 -19.45
N GLN A 209 18.86 -8.19 -18.52
CA GLN A 209 19.25 -6.82 -18.87
C GLN A 209 20.69 -6.77 -19.40
N SER A 210 21.62 -7.52 -18.82
CA SER A 210 22.97 -7.68 -19.38
C SER A 210 22.98 -8.36 -20.75
N ALA A 211 21.99 -9.20 -21.06
CA ALA A 211 21.81 -9.79 -22.39
C ALA A 211 21.13 -8.83 -23.39
N ALA A 212 20.21 -7.97 -22.92
CA ALA A 212 19.55 -6.93 -23.70
C ALA A 212 20.49 -5.74 -24.01
N ALA A 213 21.41 -5.43 -23.09
CA ALA A 213 22.46 -4.40 -23.24
C ALA A 213 23.46 -4.68 -24.37
N GLY A 214 23.40 -5.86 -24.99
CA GLY A 214 24.17 -6.17 -26.17
C GLY A 214 23.69 -7.46 -26.81
N ALA A 215 22.93 -7.36 -27.90
CA ALA A 215 22.54 -8.47 -28.76
C ALA A 215 23.74 -9.10 -29.53
N GLY A 216 24.96 -9.02 -28.99
CA GLY A 216 26.18 -9.53 -29.59
C GLY A 216 26.91 -10.48 -28.64
N SER A 217 27.56 -11.49 -29.22
CA SER A 217 28.37 -12.50 -28.51
C SER A 217 29.26 -11.88 -27.43
N ALA A 218 28.93 -12.11 -26.16
CA ALA A 218 29.77 -11.76 -25.02
C ALA A 218 30.68 -12.94 -24.71
N THR A 219 32.00 -12.74 -24.80
CA THR A 219 32.99 -13.74 -24.37
C THR A 219 33.48 -13.36 -22.98
N SER A 220 33.30 -14.26 -22.00
CA SER A 220 33.91 -14.12 -20.67
C SER A 220 35.37 -14.49 -20.75
N VAL A 221 36.24 -13.65 -20.21
CA VAL A 221 37.68 -13.85 -20.25
C VAL A 221 38.27 -13.57 -18.86
N VAL A 222 39.24 -14.39 -18.44
CA VAL A 222 40.05 -14.14 -17.23
C VAL A 222 40.96 -12.95 -17.51
N VAL A 223 41.01 -12.01 -16.57
CA VAL A 223 41.73 -10.75 -16.72
C VAL A 223 42.92 -10.72 -15.78
N ASP A 224 44.08 -10.38 -16.34
CA ASP A 224 45.26 -10.03 -15.56
C ASP A 224 45.58 -8.55 -15.78
N ARG A 225 45.73 -7.80 -14.68
CA ARG A 225 46.14 -6.40 -14.76
C ARG A 225 47.59 -6.31 -15.23
N THR A 226 47.85 -5.37 -16.14
CA THR A 226 49.21 -4.98 -16.51
C THR A 226 49.62 -3.67 -15.83
N ASP A 227 48.72 -2.68 -15.79
CA ASP A 227 48.99 -1.36 -15.18
C ASP A 227 47.67 -0.62 -14.81
N THR A 228 47.71 0.30 -13.85
CA THR A 228 46.60 1.23 -13.56
C THR A 228 47.12 2.58 -13.09
N ASN A 229 46.68 3.63 -13.76
CA ASN A 229 46.86 4.99 -13.31
C ASN A 229 45.58 5.47 -12.58
N TYR A 230 45.64 5.48 -11.26
CA TYR A 230 44.53 5.88 -10.39
C TYR A 230 44.15 7.36 -10.52
N SER A 231 45.10 8.24 -10.88
CA SER A 231 44.85 9.68 -11.03
C SER A 231 44.03 10.03 -12.28
N SER A 232 44.15 9.24 -13.34
CA SER A 232 43.44 9.45 -14.61
C SER A 232 42.32 8.43 -14.85
N SER A 233 42.00 7.60 -13.86
CA SER A 233 41.08 6.46 -13.99
C SER A 233 41.38 5.58 -15.21
N THR A 234 42.64 5.49 -15.62
CA THR A 234 43.07 4.74 -16.81
C THR A 234 43.59 3.39 -16.38
N ILE A 235 43.11 2.33 -17.01
CA ILE A 235 43.49 0.94 -16.70
C ILE A 235 43.98 0.23 -17.95
N THR A 236 45.06 -0.53 -17.80
CA THR A 236 45.60 -1.42 -18.82
C THR A 236 45.57 -2.85 -18.32
N PHE A 237 44.96 -3.74 -19.11
CA PHE A 237 44.72 -5.12 -18.72
C PHE A 237 44.87 -6.06 -19.90
N ASN A 238 45.28 -7.29 -19.62
CA ASN A 238 45.32 -8.37 -20.59
C ASN A 238 44.05 -9.21 -20.49
N ALA A 239 43.35 -9.38 -21.60
CA ALA A 239 42.24 -10.31 -21.72
C ALA A 239 42.49 -11.21 -22.93
N GLY A 240 42.64 -12.51 -22.68
CA GLY A 240 42.82 -13.50 -23.75
C GLY A 240 44.10 -13.29 -24.56
N GLY A 241 45.17 -12.84 -23.88
CA GLY A 241 46.48 -12.57 -24.50
C GLY A 241 46.57 -11.25 -25.29
N THR A 242 45.50 -10.44 -25.29
CA THR A 242 45.50 -9.09 -25.91
C THR A 242 45.46 -8.03 -24.82
N SER A 243 46.33 -7.01 -24.94
CA SER A 243 46.33 -5.86 -24.04
C SER A 243 45.29 -4.82 -24.47
N TYR A 244 44.50 -4.35 -23.53
CA TYR A 244 43.52 -3.29 -23.69
C TYR A 244 43.82 -2.14 -22.74
N THR A 245 43.55 -0.92 -23.18
CA THR A 245 43.61 0.28 -22.34
C THR A 245 42.29 1.01 -22.42
N GLY A 246 41.78 1.45 -21.27
CA GLY A 246 40.50 2.13 -21.18
C GLY A 246 40.33 2.95 -19.90
N THR A 247 39.17 3.57 -19.79
CA THR A 247 38.79 4.37 -18.61
C THR A 247 37.82 3.58 -17.74
N ILE A 248 38.13 3.46 -16.44
CA ILE A 248 37.24 2.84 -15.47
C ILE A 248 36.19 3.85 -14.98
N SER A 249 34.93 3.44 -15.01
CA SER A 249 33.79 4.17 -14.45
C SER A 249 33.17 3.30 -13.38
N LYS A 250 33.28 3.75 -12.13
CA LYS A 250 32.80 3.05 -10.95
C LYS A 250 31.36 3.45 -10.63
N GLY A 251 30.59 2.52 -10.07
CA GLY A 251 29.22 2.70 -9.60
C GLY A 251 29.09 2.32 -8.13
N GLY A 252 28.10 2.92 -7.48
CA GLY A 252 27.82 2.70 -6.05
C GLY A 252 29.00 3.05 -5.16
N LEU A 253 29.44 2.09 -4.33
CA LEU A 253 30.48 2.29 -3.31
C LEU A 253 31.90 2.51 -3.87
N GLY A 254 32.11 2.33 -5.17
CA GLY A 254 33.40 2.65 -5.80
C GLY A 254 34.54 1.67 -5.50
N VAL A 255 34.27 0.56 -4.81
CA VAL A 255 35.22 -0.54 -4.63
C VAL A 255 35.22 -1.43 -5.89
N THR A 256 36.40 -1.89 -6.29
CA THR A 256 36.59 -2.73 -7.49
C THR A 256 37.30 -4.02 -7.12
N GLN A 257 37.41 -5.02 -8.01
CA GLN A 257 38.15 -6.24 -7.67
C GLN A 257 39.63 -5.96 -7.44
N SER A 258 40.27 -6.84 -6.67
CA SER A 258 41.68 -6.85 -6.31
C SER A 258 42.60 -6.66 -7.51
N TRP A 259 42.26 -7.19 -8.69
CA TRP A 259 43.08 -7.05 -9.90
C TRP A 259 43.23 -5.58 -10.33
N VAL A 260 42.21 -4.72 -10.16
CA VAL A 260 42.30 -3.27 -10.41
C VAL A 260 43.30 -2.61 -9.46
N TYR A 261 43.45 -3.18 -8.26
CA TYR A 261 44.46 -2.83 -7.26
C TYR A 261 45.77 -3.62 -7.40
N GLY A 262 45.98 -4.34 -8.49
CA GLY A 262 47.22 -5.07 -8.76
C GLY A 262 47.36 -6.38 -8.04
N GLY A 263 46.25 -6.97 -7.59
CA GLY A 263 46.27 -8.15 -6.75
C GLY A 263 47.10 -7.94 -5.48
N PHE A 264 47.16 -6.69 -5.00
CA PHE A 264 47.89 -6.27 -3.81
C PHE A 264 49.40 -6.57 -3.83
N GLN A 265 49.99 -6.73 -5.02
CA GLN A 265 51.42 -7.01 -5.18
C GLN A 265 52.30 -5.79 -4.86
N ASP A 266 51.75 -4.59 -4.97
CA ASP A 266 52.46 -3.34 -4.73
C ASP A 266 51.76 -2.47 -3.68
N ALA A 267 52.55 -1.68 -2.94
CA ALA A 267 52.04 -0.84 -1.86
C ALA A 267 51.10 0.27 -2.35
N GLY A 268 51.23 0.72 -3.61
CA GLY A 268 50.37 1.74 -4.19
C GLY A 268 48.95 1.20 -4.42
N GLY A 269 48.83 -0.01 -4.96
CA GLY A 269 47.56 -0.70 -5.13
C GLY A 269 46.84 -0.97 -3.81
N ILE A 270 47.57 -1.42 -2.78
CA ILE A 270 47.02 -1.57 -1.42
C ILE A 270 46.53 -0.23 -0.87
N ALA A 271 47.33 0.84 -0.96
CA ALA A 271 46.95 2.16 -0.47
C ALA A 271 45.69 2.70 -1.16
N GLN A 272 45.56 2.51 -2.48
CA GLN A 272 44.35 2.88 -3.19
C GLN A 272 43.14 2.07 -2.75
N ALA A 273 43.28 0.74 -2.59
CA ALA A 273 42.21 -0.11 -2.11
C ALA A 273 41.74 0.31 -0.71
N VAL A 274 42.67 0.64 0.19
CA VAL A 274 42.37 1.16 1.54
C VAL A 274 41.59 2.47 1.45
N SER A 275 41.98 3.38 0.56
CA SER A 275 41.25 4.64 0.35
C SER A 275 39.82 4.39 -0.12
N ASP A 276 39.64 3.54 -1.13
CA ASP A 276 38.32 3.22 -1.69
C ASP A 276 37.43 2.51 -0.66
N VAL A 277 37.98 1.54 0.10
CA VAL A 277 37.24 0.80 1.13
C VAL A 277 36.84 1.68 2.31
N ASN A 278 37.68 2.64 2.73
CA ASN A 278 37.31 3.57 3.79
C ASN A 278 36.18 4.51 3.35
N ALA A 279 36.22 5.03 2.12
CA ALA A 279 35.13 5.84 1.58
C ALA A 279 33.83 5.03 1.48
N ALA A 280 33.92 3.79 0.98
CA ALA A 280 32.78 2.88 0.90
C ALA A 280 32.17 2.57 2.28
N LEU A 281 33.01 2.45 3.32
CA LEU A 281 32.55 2.20 4.68
C LEU A 281 31.75 3.39 5.22
N GLU A 282 32.22 4.62 4.99
CA GLU A 282 31.51 5.85 5.38
C GLU A 282 30.16 5.96 4.67
N ASP A 283 30.13 5.72 3.35
CA ASP A 283 28.89 5.73 2.57
C ASP A 283 27.91 4.65 3.04
N ALA A 284 28.39 3.43 3.33
CA ALA A 284 27.55 2.34 3.82
C ALA A 284 27.01 2.60 5.24
N GLU A 285 27.79 3.24 6.12
CA GLU A 285 27.36 3.66 7.45
C GLU A 285 26.26 4.72 7.40
N LEU A 286 26.43 5.73 6.54
CA LEU A 286 25.43 6.76 6.31
C LEU A 286 24.12 6.14 5.80
N GLU A 287 24.22 5.26 4.81
CA GLU A 287 23.05 4.63 4.21
C GLU A 287 22.33 3.68 5.18
N GLN A 288 23.07 2.89 5.97
CA GLN A 288 22.48 2.05 7.01
C GLN A 288 21.73 2.88 8.06
N THR A 289 22.28 4.03 8.45
CA THR A 289 21.63 4.96 9.39
C THR A 289 20.36 5.55 8.79
N ARG A 290 20.42 5.95 7.52
CA ARG A 290 19.27 6.51 6.78
C ARG A 290 18.14 5.50 6.65
N LEU A 291 18.44 4.26 6.24
CA LEU A 291 17.46 3.19 6.11
C LEU A 291 16.85 2.79 7.45
N SER A 292 17.64 2.79 8.53
CA SER A 292 17.12 2.53 9.88
C SER A 292 16.14 3.63 10.32
N SER A 293 16.43 4.89 9.97
CA SER A 293 15.52 6.02 10.22
C SER A 293 14.24 5.92 9.39
N LEU A 294 14.37 5.50 8.13
CA LEU A 294 13.22 5.26 7.24
C LEU A 294 12.35 4.12 7.73
N GLN A 295 12.95 3.06 8.29
CA GLN A 295 12.22 1.94 8.91
C GLN A 295 11.36 2.45 10.07
N ALA A 296 11.96 3.20 10.99
CA ALA A 296 11.25 3.79 12.13
C ALA A 296 10.11 4.72 11.68
N TYR A 297 10.32 5.49 10.61
CA TYR A 297 9.27 6.31 10.00
C TYR A 297 8.11 5.46 9.48
N ALA A 298 8.40 4.40 8.70
CA ALA A 298 7.36 3.51 8.15
C ALA A 298 6.57 2.79 9.26
N GLU A 299 7.25 2.30 10.30
CA GLU A 299 6.60 1.70 11.49
C GLU A 299 5.74 2.71 12.25
N GLY A 300 6.18 3.96 12.34
CA GLY A 300 5.40 5.06 12.90
C GLY A 300 4.13 5.32 12.10
N GLN A 301 4.23 5.39 10.76
CA GLN A 301 3.06 5.54 9.88
C GLN A 301 2.11 4.35 9.97
N TYR A 302 2.64 3.13 10.12
CA TYR A 302 1.82 1.93 10.34
C TYR A 302 1.00 2.02 11.63
N SER A 303 1.60 2.56 12.69
CA SER A 303 0.92 2.75 13.97
C SER A 303 -0.19 3.81 13.86
N VAL A 304 0.08 4.93 13.16
CA VAL A 304 -0.92 5.98 12.91
C VAL A 304 -2.11 5.42 12.15
N ILE A 305 -1.90 4.79 10.99
CA ILE A 305 -3.00 4.26 10.18
C ILE A 305 -3.77 3.14 10.91
N SER A 306 -3.09 2.35 11.74
CA SER A 306 -3.74 1.31 12.54
C SER A 306 -4.69 1.90 13.58
N ASN A 307 -4.29 3.00 14.23
CA ASN A 307 -5.16 3.75 15.13
C ASN A 307 -6.34 4.38 14.36
N THR A 308 -6.10 4.99 13.20
CA THR A 308 -7.16 5.56 12.35
C THR A 308 -8.19 4.51 11.92
N VAL A 309 -7.75 3.29 11.58
CA VAL A 309 -8.66 2.17 11.27
C VAL A 309 -9.54 1.84 12.47
N GLU A 310 -8.96 1.80 13.67
CA GLU A 310 -9.71 1.47 14.89
C GLU A 310 -10.68 2.59 15.29
N GLU A 311 -10.24 3.84 15.20
CA GLU A 311 -11.11 5.01 15.38
C GLU A 311 -12.30 4.99 14.41
N ASN A 312 -12.07 4.65 13.14
CA ASN A 312 -13.15 4.55 12.14
C ASN A 312 -14.17 3.44 12.48
N LYS A 313 -13.73 2.32 13.08
CA LYS A 313 -14.66 1.28 13.55
C LYS A 313 -15.47 1.74 14.77
N VAL A 314 -14.85 2.51 15.67
CA VAL A 314 -15.55 3.10 16.82
C VAL A 314 -16.59 4.10 16.33
N GLU A 315 -16.24 4.96 15.37
CA GLU A 315 -17.20 5.88 14.74
C GLU A 315 -18.34 5.15 14.05
N MET A 316 -18.04 4.08 13.31
CA MET A 316 -19.06 3.21 12.70
C MET A 316 -20.00 2.62 13.75
N THR A 317 -19.46 2.13 14.86
CA THR A 317 -20.24 1.56 15.97
C THR A 317 -21.14 2.62 16.61
N ASN A 318 -20.61 3.81 16.87
CA ASN A 318 -21.37 4.93 17.43
C ASN A 318 -22.48 5.38 16.47
N ALA A 319 -22.21 5.41 15.16
CA ALA A 319 -23.20 5.72 14.14
C ALA A 319 -24.34 4.68 14.10
N LEU A 320 -24.02 3.39 14.27
CA LEU A 320 -25.02 2.32 14.38
C LEU A 320 -25.85 2.43 15.67
N ILE A 321 -25.23 2.79 16.81
CA ILE A 321 -25.94 3.03 18.07
C ILE A 321 -26.91 4.20 17.92
N ALA A 322 -26.45 5.33 17.41
CA ALA A 322 -27.31 6.50 17.17
C ALA A 322 -28.48 6.16 16.22
N GLN A 323 -28.22 5.35 15.20
CA GLN A 323 -29.26 4.83 14.32
C GLN A 323 -30.29 3.96 15.07
N MET A 324 -29.86 3.06 15.96
CA MET A 324 -30.77 2.24 16.76
C MET A 324 -31.64 3.08 17.71
N GLU A 325 -31.07 4.14 18.30
CA GLU A 325 -31.80 5.08 19.15
C GLU A 325 -32.85 5.85 18.34
N GLU A 326 -32.50 6.35 17.16
CA GLU A 326 -33.45 7.03 16.26
C GLU A 326 -34.61 6.12 15.82
N GLU A 327 -34.34 4.86 15.51
CA GLU A 327 -35.37 3.86 15.17
C GLU A 327 -36.28 3.54 16.36
N TYR A 328 -35.71 3.43 17.57
CA TYR A 328 -36.47 3.21 18.79
C TYR A 328 -37.41 4.38 19.10
N ASP A 329 -36.92 5.61 19.01
CA ASP A 329 -37.71 6.82 19.23
C ASP A 329 -38.81 6.98 18.17
N PHE A 330 -38.51 6.64 16.92
CA PHE A 330 -39.49 6.61 15.84
C PHE A 330 -40.61 5.59 16.11
N ALA A 331 -40.26 4.37 16.52
CA ALA A 331 -41.23 3.35 16.89
C ALA A 331 -42.09 3.78 18.09
N ALA A 332 -41.49 4.40 19.11
CA ALA A 332 -42.21 4.95 20.27
C ALA A 332 -43.19 6.07 19.87
N LYS A 333 -42.78 6.95 18.95
CA LYS A 333 -43.62 8.02 18.40
C LYS A 333 -44.80 7.45 17.62
N ILE A 334 -44.57 6.46 16.75
CA ILE A 334 -45.64 5.78 16.01
C ILE A 334 -46.64 5.16 16.97
N LYS A 335 -46.17 4.42 17.98
CA LYS A 335 -47.03 3.80 18.99
C LYS A 335 -47.91 4.83 19.70
N THR A 336 -47.33 5.96 20.07
CA THR A 336 -48.06 7.07 20.72
C THR A 336 -49.10 7.69 19.79
N GLN A 337 -48.74 7.96 18.54
CA GLN A 337 -49.67 8.52 17.55
C GLN A 337 -50.83 7.55 17.24
N TYR A 338 -50.55 6.26 17.16
CA TYR A 338 -51.57 5.23 17.00
C TYR A 338 -52.54 5.21 18.18
N GLN A 339 -52.04 5.20 19.42
CA GLN A 339 -52.89 5.25 20.62
C GLN A 339 -53.75 6.51 20.67
N ALA A 340 -53.21 7.67 20.27
CA ALA A 340 -53.96 8.92 20.17
C ALA A 340 -55.05 8.85 19.09
N ALA A 341 -54.74 8.29 17.91
CA ALA A 341 -55.70 8.11 16.83
C ALA A 341 -56.86 7.18 17.24
N VAL A 342 -56.55 6.04 17.87
CA VAL A 342 -57.57 5.10 18.39
C VAL A 342 -58.46 5.78 19.43
N THR A 343 -57.88 6.56 20.35
CA THR A 343 -58.64 7.30 21.37
C THR A 343 -59.54 8.37 20.75
N SER A 344 -59.05 9.10 19.75
CA SER A 344 -59.82 10.10 19.01
C SER A 344 -61.01 9.46 18.29
N ILE A 345 -60.79 8.34 17.60
CA ILE A 345 -61.86 7.58 16.94
C ILE A 345 -62.90 7.10 17.96
N ALA A 346 -62.48 6.58 19.11
CA ALA A 346 -63.40 6.16 20.17
C ALA A 346 -64.28 7.33 20.65
N SER A 347 -63.70 8.54 20.79
CA SER A 347 -64.45 9.74 21.17
C SER A 347 -65.44 10.20 20.10
N ILE A 348 -65.08 10.08 18.82
CA ILE A 348 -65.95 10.40 17.68
C ILE A 348 -67.10 9.39 17.63
N ALA A 349 -66.82 8.10 17.84
CA ALA A 349 -67.83 7.05 17.86
C ALA A 349 -68.84 7.26 18.99
N GLU A 350 -68.37 7.64 20.18
CA GLU A 350 -69.24 7.98 21.32
C GLU A 350 -70.07 9.22 21.04
N THR A 351 -69.47 10.26 20.44
CA THR A 351 -70.19 11.49 20.04
C THR A 351 -71.27 11.17 19.00
N GLN A 352 -70.96 10.38 17.97
CA GLN A 352 -71.94 9.93 16.97
C GLN A 352 -73.08 9.13 17.61
N ARG A 353 -72.76 8.25 18.57
CA ARG A 353 -73.76 7.50 19.33
C ARG A 353 -74.68 8.44 20.09
N GLN A 354 -74.15 9.45 20.78
CA GLN A 354 -74.93 10.49 21.46
C GLN A 354 -75.80 11.30 20.50
N TYR A 355 -75.25 11.74 19.35
CA TYR A 355 -76.02 12.42 18.30
C TYR A 355 -77.15 11.54 17.76
N SER A 356 -76.90 10.26 17.51
CA SER A 356 -77.92 9.32 17.05
C SER A 356 -79.02 9.09 18.08
N GLN A 357 -78.70 9.12 19.38
CA GLN A 357 -79.69 9.02 20.45
C GLN A 357 -80.53 10.30 20.58
N VAL A 358 -79.90 11.48 20.52
CA VAL A 358 -80.58 12.77 20.64
C VAL A 358 -81.43 13.08 19.41
N PHE A 359 -80.91 12.88 18.20
CA PHE A 359 -81.60 13.23 16.96
C PHE A 359 -82.39 12.07 16.35
N GLY A 360 -82.02 10.82 16.62
CA GLY A 360 -82.82 9.65 16.21
C GLY A 360 -84.18 9.58 16.90
N ALA A 361 -84.29 10.15 18.11
CA ALA A 361 -85.55 10.36 18.80
C ALA A 361 -86.41 11.50 18.20
N LEU A 362 -85.80 12.43 17.46
CA LEU A 362 -86.44 13.65 16.96
C LEU A 362 -86.80 13.61 15.45
N LEU A 363 -86.04 12.90 14.62
CA LEU A 363 -86.17 12.96 13.14
C LEU A 363 -86.64 11.65 12.47
N GLY A 364 -86.69 10.54 13.21
CA GLY A 364 -86.89 9.19 12.63
C GLY A 364 -85.61 8.69 11.94
N LYS A 365 -85.27 7.41 12.15
CA LYS A 365 -83.97 6.81 11.76
C LYS A 365 -83.54 7.04 10.30
N ASP A 366 -84.48 7.14 9.36
CA ASP A 366 -84.18 7.20 7.92
C ASP A 366 -83.73 8.58 7.43
N LYS A 367 -84.16 9.68 8.05
CA LYS A 367 -83.79 11.05 7.61
C LYS A 367 -82.41 11.50 8.11
N LEU A 368 -81.99 11.01 9.27
CA LEU A 368 -80.69 11.34 9.86
C LEU A 368 -79.53 10.75 9.04
N MET A 369 -79.69 9.51 8.56
CA MET A 369 -78.69 8.83 7.74
C MET A 369 -78.51 9.50 6.37
N SER A 370 -79.58 10.02 5.76
CA SER A 370 -79.55 10.78 4.50
C SER A 370 -78.77 12.10 4.61
N TYR A 371 -78.93 12.84 5.72
CA TYR A 371 -78.24 14.11 5.95
C TYR A 371 -76.74 13.95 6.23
N ILE A 372 -76.36 12.90 6.97
CA ILE A 372 -74.94 12.57 7.19
C ILE A 372 -74.27 12.16 5.87
N TYR A 373 -74.98 11.45 4.98
CA TYR A 373 -74.47 11.06 3.67
C TYR A 373 -74.18 12.27 2.75
N SER A 374 -74.97 13.36 2.84
CA SER A 374 -74.79 14.56 2.00
C SER A 374 -73.68 15.52 2.48
N GLN A 375 -73.14 15.31 3.68
CA GLN A 375 -72.08 16.15 4.27
C GLN A 375 -70.69 15.47 4.22
N THR A 376 -70.63 14.17 3.89
CA THR A 376 -69.40 13.35 3.98
C THR A 376 -68.83 12.94 2.60
N VAL A 377 -69.58 13.17 1.51
CA VAL A 377 -69.07 13.18 0.13
C VAL A 377 -68.73 14.63 -0.23
#